data_AF-A0A4Q4N0N9-F1
#
_entry.id   AF-A0A4Q4N0N9-F1
#
_cell.length_a   1.000
_cell.length_b   1.000
_cell.length_c   1.000
_cell.angle_alpha   90.00
_cell.angle_beta   90.00
_cell.angle_gamma   90.00
#
_symmetry.space_group_name_H-M   'P 1'
#
loop_
_entity.id
_entity.type
_entity.pdbx_description
1 polymer ?
#
loop_
_entity_poly.entity_id
_entity_poly.type
_entity_poly.pdbx_seq_one_letter_code
_entity_poly.pdbx_strand_id
1 'polypeptide(L)' 'MADKLLAARGAGQVGQKWPANFVKRTDSLTTCFNRAYDRQRALCEDPVLISA' A
#
# COMPACT_ATOMS: atom_id res chain seq x y z
N MET A 1 -8.89 13.59 7.35
CA MET A 1 -7.75 14.01 8.24
C MET A 1 -7.19 15.34 7.79
N ALA A 2 -6.74 15.46 6.54
CA ALA A 2 -6.27 16.72 5.97
C ALA A 2 -7.32 17.84 6.00
N ASP A 3 -8.59 17.54 5.69
CA ASP A 3 -9.68 18.54 5.80
C ASP A 3 -9.84 19.09 7.22
N LYS A 4 -9.68 18.23 8.24
CA LYS A 4 -9.77 18.65 9.64
C LYS A 4 -8.62 19.57 10.02
N LEU A 5 -7.41 19.30 9.51
CA LEU A 5 -6.23 20.15 9.72
C LEU A 5 -6.35 21.49 8.96
N LEU A 6 -6.94 21.51 7.77
CA LEU A 6 -7.19 22.73 7.00
C LEU A 6 -8.31 23.57 7.63
N ALA A 7 -9.38 22.94 8.08
CA ALA A 7 -10.46 23.61 8.81
C ALA A 7 -9.92 24.30 10.08
N ALA A 8 -9.02 23.65 10.81
CA ALA A 8 -8.34 24.26 11.95
C ALA A 8 -7.44 25.46 11.58
N ARG A 9 -6.97 25.55 10.32
CA ARG A 9 -6.18 26.67 9.79
C ARG A 9 -7.02 27.75 9.11
N GLY A 10 -8.36 27.65 9.17
CA GLY A 10 -9.27 28.59 8.51
C GLY A 10 -9.28 28.48 6.98
N ALA A 11 -8.81 27.36 6.44
CA ALA A 11 -8.75 27.12 5.00
C ALA A 11 -9.82 26.09 4.58
N GLY A 12 -10.14 26.08 3.28
CA GLY A 12 -11.16 25.21 2.69
C GLY A 12 -10.77 23.72 2.64
N GLN A 13 -11.64 22.90 2.03
CA GLN A 13 -11.43 21.46 1.88
C GLN A 13 -10.33 21.12 0.86
N VAL A 14 -9.72 19.94 1.03
CA VAL A 14 -8.83 19.38 0.01
C VAL A 14 -9.61 18.93 -1.21
N GLY A 15 -8.97 19.01 -2.38
CA GLY A 15 -9.54 18.45 -3.60
C GLY A 15 -9.64 16.92 -3.53
N GLN A 16 -10.61 16.35 -4.26
CA GLN A 16 -10.87 14.90 -4.28
C GLN A 16 -9.63 14.04 -4.59
N LYS A 17 -8.70 14.55 -5.41
CA LYS A 17 -7.46 13.86 -5.80
C LYS A 17 -6.33 13.95 -4.76
N TRP A 18 -6.49 14.75 -3.71
CA TRP A 18 -5.45 14.99 -2.71
C TRP A 18 -4.97 13.69 -2.02
N PRO A 19 -5.83 12.75 -1.58
CA PRO A 19 -5.38 11.52 -0.94
C PRO A 19 -4.53 10.65 -1.87
N ALA A 20 -4.96 10.49 -3.12
CA ALA A 20 -4.25 9.70 -4.12
C ALA A 20 -2.89 10.31 -4.46
N ASN A 21 -2.81 11.63 -4.59
CA ASN A 21 -1.55 12.33 -4.86
C ASN A 21 -0.59 12.29 -3.66
N PHE A 22 -1.13 12.34 -2.43
CA PHE A 22 -0.32 12.24 -1.20
C PHE A 22 0.36 10.88 -1.09
N VAL A 23 -0.37 9.79 -1.34
CA VAL A 23 0.20 8.43 -1.35
C VAL A 23 1.24 8.28 -2.45
N LYS A 24 0.96 8.78 -3.66
CA LYS A 24 1.92 8.72 -4.78
C LYS A 24 3.23 9.49 -4.56
N ARG A 25 3.20 10.56 -3.77
CA ARG A 25 4.38 11.39 -3.49
C ARG A 25 5.18 10.94 -2.28
N THR A 26 4.63 10.02 -1.48
CA THR A 26 5.22 9.59 -0.23
C THR A 26 5.70 8.16 -0.38
N ASP A 27 6.96 7.99 -0.78
CA ASP A 27 7.52 6.65 -1.03
C ASP A 27 7.48 5.75 0.21
N SER A 28 7.56 6.30 1.42
CA SER A 28 7.42 5.53 2.66
C SER A 28 6.01 4.95 2.89
N LEU A 29 5.00 5.45 2.16
CA LEU A 29 3.62 4.94 2.17
C LEU A 29 3.35 3.99 1.01
N THR A 30 4.35 3.70 0.16
CA THR A 30 4.20 2.65 -0.85
C THR A 30 4.20 1.29 -0.16
N THR A 31 3.03 0.89 0.32
CA THR A 31 2.79 -0.49 0.72
C THR A 31 2.81 -1.33 -0.54
N CYS A 32 3.87 -2.12 -0.74
CA CYS A 32 3.84 -3.19 -1.73
C CYS A 32 2.67 -4.10 -1.39
N PHE A 33 1.65 -4.14 -2.23
CA PHE A 33 0.61 -5.15 -2.08
C PHE A 33 1.28 -6.51 -2.23
N ASN A 34 1.22 -7.34 -1.19
CA ASN A 34 1.64 -8.72 -1.30
C ASN A 34 0.78 -9.36 -2.39
N ARG A 35 1.42 -9.76 -3.49
CA ARG A 35 0.74 -10.61 -4.47
C ARG A 35 0.27 -11.87 -3.74
N ALA A 36 -0.91 -12.36 -4.10
CA ALA A 36 -1.38 -13.64 -3.59
C ALA A 36 -0.27 -14.66 -3.85
N TYR A 37 0.31 -15.17 -2.75
CA TYR A 37 1.42 -16.10 -2.83
C TYR A 37 0.85 -17.46 -3.21
N ASP A 38 1.28 -17.99 -4.34
CA ASP A 38 0.85 -19.31 -4.78
C ASP A 38 1.49 -20.38 -3.89
N ARG A 39 0.74 -20.78 -2.87
CA ARG A 39 1.18 -21.74 -1.87
C ARG A 39 1.45 -23.12 -2.49
N GLN A 40 0.75 -23.50 -3.57
CA GLN A 40 1.00 -24.77 -4.24
C GLN A 40 2.36 -24.74 -4.92
N ARG A 41 2.67 -23.64 -5.62
CA ARG A 41 3.99 -23.44 -6.22
C ARG A 41 5.12 -23.48 -5.17
N ALA A 42 4.92 -22.85 -4.02
CA ALA A 42 5.89 -22.87 -2.93
C ALA A 42 6.20 -24.28 -2.39
N LEU A 43 5.18 -25.13 -2.30
CA LEU A 43 5.35 -26.53 -1.89
C LEU A 43 6.09 -27.35 -2.96
N CYS A 44 5.83 -27.08 -4.24
CA CYS A 44 6.52 -27.75 -5.34
C CYS A 44 7.96 -27.27 -5.55
N GLU A 45 8.32 -26.07 -5.09
CA GLU A 45 9.67 -25.51 -5.14
C GLU A 45 10.50 -25.85 -3.89
N ASP A 46 9.94 -26.56 -2.90
CA ASP A 46 10.64 -26.93 -1.69
C ASP A 46 11.69 -28.02 -1.97
N PRO A 47 13.00 -27.75 -1.80
CA PRO A 47 14.05 -28.71 -2.08
C PRO A 47 13.96 -29.96 -1.21
N VAL A 48 13.34 -29.89 -0.03
CA VAL A 48 13.10 -31.04 0.84
C VAL A 48 12.07 -31.99 0.24
N LEU A 49 11.05 -31.46 -0.45
CA LEU A 49 10.05 -32.25 -1.16
C LEU A 49 10.54 -32.75 -2.54
N ILE A 50 11.46 -32.05 -3.20
CA ILE A 50 12.03 -32.45 -4.49
C ILE A 50 13.10 -33.55 -4.34
N SER A 51 13.83 -33.58 -3.21
CA SER A 51 14.95 -34.52 -2.99
C SER A 51 14.56 -35.84 -2.30
N ALA A 52 13.28 -36.00 -1.92
CA ALA A 52 12.71 -37.22 -1.33
C ALA A 52 12.14 -38.15 -2.40
#